data_AF-A0A7R9LP25-F1
#
_entry.id   AF-A0A7R9LP25-F1
#
_cell.length_a   1.000
_cell.length_b   1.000
_cell.length_c   1.000
_cell.angle_alpha   90.00
_cell.angle_beta   90.00
_cell.angle_gamma   90.00
#
_symmetry.space_group_name_H-M   'P 1'
#
loop_
_entity.id
_entity.type
_entity.pdbx_description
1 polymer ?
#
loop_
_entity_poly.entity_id
_entity_poly.type
_entity_poly.pdbx_seq_one_letter_code
_entity_poly.pdbx_strand_id
1 'polypeptide(L)'
;VEWTGHKLRICSKNNFPTAAGLASSAAGYACLMYALARLHGIDSVETISTLARIGSGSACRSVYGGFVQWVRGSDAQTSIARQIVDQNHWPAMRVLVLVVRDTQKDTSSTSGMAQTVATSALMQHRVASVVPARVEAMVAAIKARDFPTFAEITMRDSNQFHAVCEDTYPPLTYMNDTSRAVRRFCHRYNDFHGPRAEPRVAYTFDAGPNACLYLLDRDVAPVLALLGRYHKDLVVKGSGDGVVADGYVLPPELAKHFDDNPCLPPDAIRYVISTRVGAGPQLMPDESECLLNAEGYECMLLAVSPML
;
A
#
# COMPACT_ATOMS: atom_id res chain seq x y z
N VAL A 1 11.08 -8.47 -34.14
CA VAL A 1 12.39 -7.78 -34.09
C VAL A 1 13.38 -8.74 -33.46
N GLU A 2 14.50 -9.01 -34.12
CA GLU A 2 15.58 -9.82 -33.54
C GLU A 2 16.47 -8.90 -32.70
N TRP A 3 16.36 -9.03 -31.38
CA TRP A 3 17.05 -8.16 -30.42
C TRP A 3 18.48 -8.61 -30.10
N THR A 4 18.90 -9.76 -30.62
CA THR A 4 20.21 -10.36 -30.41
C THR A 4 21.32 -9.35 -30.76
N GLY A 5 22.27 -9.13 -29.85
CA GLY A 5 23.39 -8.19 -30.03
C GLY A 5 23.10 -6.73 -29.64
N HIS A 6 21.87 -6.35 -29.32
CA HIS A 6 21.54 -5.01 -28.81
C HIS A 6 21.75 -4.92 -27.30
N LYS A 7 22.15 -3.74 -26.79
CA LYS A 7 22.22 -3.43 -25.36
C LYS A 7 21.00 -2.64 -24.93
N LEU A 8 20.44 -2.96 -23.77
CA LEU A 8 19.34 -2.20 -23.18
C LEU A 8 19.87 -1.08 -22.28
N ARG A 9 19.24 0.09 -22.36
CA ARG A 9 19.39 1.17 -21.39
C ARG A 9 18.04 1.45 -20.77
N ILE A 10 18.02 1.55 -19.45
CA ILE A 10 16.78 1.65 -18.66
C ILE A 10 16.99 2.74 -17.63
N CYS A 11 16.12 3.74 -17.64
CA CYS A 11 16.02 4.74 -16.59
C CYS A 11 14.62 4.64 -15.97
N SER A 12 14.55 4.72 -14.64
CA SER A 12 13.30 4.65 -13.89
C SER A 12 13.27 5.70 -12.82
N LYS A 13 12.13 6.37 -12.67
CA LYS A 13 11.87 7.33 -11.60
C LYS A 13 10.60 6.92 -10.86
N ASN A 14 10.53 7.24 -9.57
CA ASN A 14 9.30 7.15 -8.80
C ASN A 14 9.02 8.52 -8.16
N ASN A 15 7.75 8.79 -7.88
CA ASN A 15 7.28 10.03 -7.25
C ASN A 15 6.99 9.85 -5.75
N PHE A 16 7.34 8.69 -5.17
CA PHE A 16 7.28 8.47 -3.74
C PHE A 16 8.56 9.02 -3.10
N PRO A 17 8.49 9.76 -1.99
CA PRO A 17 9.70 10.19 -1.31
C PRO A 17 10.52 8.96 -0.90
N THR A 18 11.81 8.89 -1.27
CA THR A 18 12.68 7.71 -1.05
C THR A 18 12.71 7.22 0.41
N ALA A 19 12.46 8.12 1.37
CA ALA A 19 12.38 7.83 2.80
C ALA A 19 10.99 7.37 3.30
N ALA A 20 9.99 7.24 2.42
CA ALA A 20 8.61 6.91 2.80
C ALA A 20 8.38 5.42 3.06
N GLY A 21 9.40 4.55 2.91
CA GLY A 21 9.27 3.12 3.21
C GLY A 21 8.18 2.38 2.43
N LEU A 22 7.67 2.96 1.34
CA LEU A 22 6.64 2.37 0.48
C LEU A 22 7.25 1.30 -0.43
N ALA A 23 6.43 0.35 -0.89
CA ALA A 23 6.83 -0.81 -1.69
C ALA A 23 7.34 -0.44 -3.10
N SER A 24 8.48 0.26 -3.17
CA SER A 24 9.07 0.78 -4.40
C SER A 24 9.53 -0.34 -5.36
N SER A 25 9.99 -1.49 -4.82
CA SER A 25 10.44 -2.61 -5.64
C SER A 25 9.30 -3.28 -6.42
N ALA A 26 8.08 -3.35 -5.85
CA ALA A 26 6.94 -3.98 -6.51
C ALA A 26 6.52 -3.18 -7.75
N ALA A 27 6.30 -1.87 -7.58
CA ALA A 27 5.96 -0.97 -8.68
C ALA A 27 7.10 -0.88 -9.71
N GLY A 28 8.36 -0.83 -9.26
CA GLY A 28 9.52 -0.79 -10.14
C GLY A 28 9.63 -2.01 -11.06
N TYR A 29 9.56 -3.22 -10.50
CA TYR A 29 9.62 -4.45 -11.32
C TYR A 29 8.39 -4.65 -12.21
N ALA A 30 7.21 -4.26 -11.76
CA ALA A 30 6.01 -4.28 -12.59
C ALA A 30 6.14 -3.33 -13.78
N CYS A 31 6.59 -2.10 -13.55
CA CYS A 31 6.84 -1.10 -14.60
C CYS A 31 7.91 -1.59 -15.58
N LEU A 32 9.03 -2.10 -15.06
CA LEU A 32 10.13 -2.64 -15.87
C LEU A 32 9.65 -3.77 -16.79
N MET A 33 8.96 -4.78 -16.23
CA MET A 33 8.48 -5.91 -17.02
C MET A 33 7.38 -5.50 -18.00
N TYR A 34 6.51 -4.56 -17.62
CA TYR A 34 5.51 -4.03 -18.53
C TYR A 34 6.16 -3.30 -19.71
N ALA A 35 7.13 -2.41 -19.46
CA ALA A 35 7.84 -1.69 -20.51
C ALA A 35 8.61 -2.64 -21.45
N LEU A 36 9.34 -3.61 -20.90
CA LEU A 36 10.07 -4.60 -21.72
C LEU A 36 9.12 -5.50 -22.51
N ALA A 37 8.01 -5.93 -21.92
CA ALA A 37 7.01 -6.71 -22.65
C ALA A 37 6.46 -5.94 -23.85
N ARG A 38 6.15 -4.66 -23.68
CA ARG A 38 5.70 -3.79 -24.79
C ARG A 38 6.79 -3.61 -25.84
N LEU A 39 8.06 -3.43 -25.45
CA LEU A 39 9.20 -3.38 -26.37
C LEU A 39 9.32 -4.67 -27.20
N HIS A 40 9.04 -5.83 -26.61
CA HIS A 40 9.10 -7.14 -27.26
C HIS A 40 7.79 -7.55 -27.96
N GLY A 41 6.75 -6.72 -27.95
CA GLY A 41 5.44 -7.06 -28.55
C GLY A 41 4.67 -8.16 -27.79
N ILE A 42 4.90 -8.26 -26.47
CA ILE A 42 4.21 -9.20 -25.58
C ILE A 42 3.03 -8.48 -24.91
N ASP A 43 1.81 -8.84 -25.29
CA ASP A 43 0.58 -8.23 -24.75
C ASP A 43 -0.10 -9.05 -23.64
N SER A 44 0.36 -10.29 -23.39
CA SER A 44 -0.21 -11.16 -22.36
C SER A 44 0.09 -10.61 -20.96
N VAL A 45 -0.91 -10.03 -20.30
CA VAL A 45 -0.79 -9.50 -18.93
C VAL A 45 -0.36 -10.58 -17.94
N GLU A 46 -0.81 -11.83 -18.11
CA GLU A 46 -0.42 -12.98 -17.28
C GLU A 46 1.06 -13.30 -17.43
N THR A 47 1.60 -13.19 -18.65
CA THR A 47 3.04 -13.35 -18.91
C THR A 47 3.83 -12.24 -18.23
N ILE A 48 3.39 -10.99 -18.36
CA ILE A 48 4.01 -9.83 -17.70
C ILE A 48 3.99 -10.00 -16.17
N SER A 49 2.86 -10.44 -15.61
CA SER A 49 2.69 -10.74 -14.19
C SER A 49 3.69 -11.79 -13.70
N THR A 50 3.83 -12.87 -14.47
CA THR A 50 4.73 -13.99 -14.15
C THR A 50 6.20 -13.54 -14.17
N LEU A 51 6.59 -12.74 -15.17
CA LEU A 51 7.93 -12.18 -15.25
C LEU A 51 8.21 -11.18 -14.12
N ALA A 52 7.24 -10.32 -13.77
CA ALA A 52 7.37 -9.37 -12.67
C ALA A 52 7.59 -10.07 -11.33
N ARG A 53 6.89 -11.20 -11.10
CA ARG A 53 7.04 -12.04 -9.91
C ARG A 53 8.49 -12.51 -9.69
N ILE A 54 9.22 -12.83 -10.76
CA ILE A 54 10.60 -13.34 -10.67
C ILE A 54 11.54 -12.26 -10.12
N GLY A 55 11.36 -11.01 -10.52
CA GLY A 55 12.15 -9.89 -10.01
C GLY A 55 11.76 -9.48 -8.59
N SER A 56 10.45 -9.41 -8.31
CA SER A 56 9.92 -9.16 -6.96
C SER A 56 8.55 -9.82 -6.83
N GLY A 57 8.37 -10.69 -5.83
CA GLY A 57 7.15 -11.50 -5.69
C GLY A 57 5.86 -10.69 -5.72
N SER A 58 5.81 -9.55 -5.02
CA SER A 58 4.62 -8.68 -5.00
C SER A 58 4.39 -7.88 -6.29
N ALA A 59 5.39 -7.73 -7.16
CA ALA A 59 5.27 -6.97 -8.41
C ALA A 59 4.24 -7.58 -9.36
N CYS A 60 4.00 -8.90 -9.29
CA CYS A 60 3.00 -9.57 -10.10
C CYS A 60 1.58 -9.01 -9.89
N ARG A 61 1.28 -8.44 -8.72
CA ARG A 61 -0.03 -7.83 -8.43
C ARG A 61 -0.17 -6.43 -9.02
N SER A 62 0.95 -5.70 -9.17
CA SER A 62 0.96 -4.33 -9.68
C SER A 62 0.83 -4.23 -11.20
N VAL A 63 0.71 -5.36 -11.91
CA VAL A 63 0.44 -5.36 -13.36
C VAL A 63 -1.05 -5.26 -13.69
N TYR A 64 -1.93 -5.38 -12.68
CA TYR A 64 -3.37 -5.22 -12.80
C TYR A 64 -3.83 -4.00 -11.99
N GLY A 65 -4.93 -3.38 -12.41
CA GLY A 65 -5.63 -2.37 -11.60
C GLY A 65 -6.64 -3.00 -10.63
N GLY A 66 -7.23 -2.18 -9.77
CA GLY A 66 -8.29 -2.65 -8.88
C GLY A 66 -7.78 -3.47 -7.69
N PHE A 67 -8.52 -4.52 -7.35
CA PHE A 67 -8.15 -5.46 -6.29
C PHE A 67 -7.58 -6.73 -6.92
N VAL A 68 -6.42 -7.17 -6.45
CA VAL A 68 -5.63 -8.20 -7.13
C VAL A 68 -5.16 -9.25 -6.13
N GLN A 69 -5.39 -10.52 -6.45
CA GLN A 69 -4.91 -11.66 -5.68
C GLN A 69 -3.65 -12.22 -6.33
N TRP A 70 -2.59 -12.45 -5.56
CA TRP A 70 -1.53 -13.38 -5.95
C TRP A 70 -1.89 -14.78 -5.45
N VAL A 71 -2.20 -15.67 -6.38
CA VAL A 71 -2.48 -17.08 -6.10
C VAL A 71 -1.14 -17.80 -5.88
N ARG A 72 -1.00 -18.48 -4.74
CA ARG A 72 0.25 -19.19 -4.39
C ARG A 72 0.62 -20.26 -5.42
N GLY A 73 -0.35 -20.98 -5.96
CA GLY A 73 -0.13 -22.12 -6.85
C GLY A 73 0.46 -23.36 -6.16
N SER A 74 0.54 -24.46 -6.90
CA SER A 74 1.30 -25.66 -6.52
C SER A 74 2.77 -25.56 -6.94
N ASP A 75 3.07 -24.69 -7.90
CA ASP A 75 4.36 -24.56 -8.58
C ASP A 75 4.52 -23.17 -9.19
N ALA A 76 5.66 -22.94 -9.83
CA ALA A 76 5.99 -21.65 -10.45
C ALA A 76 5.07 -21.28 -11.64
N GLN A 77 4.42 -22.24 -12.30
CA GLN A 77 3.53 -21.95 -13.43
C GLN A 77 2.13 -21.55 -12.94
N THR A 78 1.67 -22.16 -11.85
CA THR A 78 0.35 -21.92 -11.25
C THR A 78 0.33 -20.76 -10.23
N SER A 79 1.50 -20.21 -9.88
CA SER A 79 1.65 -19.09 -8.94
C SER A 79 1.40 -17.72 -9.58
N ILE A 80 0.16 -17.44 -9.99
CA ILE A 80 -0.17 -16.27 -10.83
C ILE A 80 -0.92 -15.18 -10.08
N ALA A 81 -0.84 -13.94 -10.55
CA ALA A 81 -1.78 -12.90 -10.09
C ALA A 81 -3.07 -12.92 -10.91
N ARG A 82 -4.19 -12.57 -10.27
CA ARG A 82 -5.51 -12.47 -10.88
C ARG A 82 -6.20 -11.22 -10.36
N GLN A 83 -6.79 -10.45 -11.27
CA GLN A 83 -7.68 -9.36 -10.90
C GLN A 83 -8.96 -9.95 -10.29
N ILE A 84 -9.31 -9.51 -9.09
CA ILE A 84 -10.57 -9.87 -8.42
C ILE A 84 -11.70 -9.04 -9.03
N VAL A 85 -11.49 -7.72 -9.09
CA VAL A 85 -12.36 -6.70 -9.69
C VAL A 85 -11.49 -5.52 -10.15
N ASP A 86 -11.96 -4.75 -11.13
CA ASP A 86 -11.25 -3.58 -11.64
C ASP A 86 -11.29 -2.37 -10.70
N GLN A 87 -10.60 -1.30 -11.08
CA GLN A 87 -10.52 -0.07 -10.28
C GLN A 87 -11.84 0.70 -10.15
N ASN A 88 -12.80 0.46 -11.04
CA ASN A 88 -14.11 1.13 -11.04
C ASN A 88 -15.11 0.39 -10.16
N HIS A 89 -14.81 -0.83 -9.71
CA HIS A 89 -15.73 -1.63 -8.90
C HIS A 89 -16.06 -0.98 -7.57
N TRP A 90 -15.13 -0.31 -6.90
CA TRP A 90 -15.38 0.29 -5.58
C TRP A 90 -14.88 1.75 -5.51
N PRO A 91 -15.57 2.68 -6.20
CA PRO A 91 -15.09 4.05 -6.38
C PRO A 91 -15.09 4.86 -5.08
N ALA A 92 -15.88 4.45 -4.08
CA ALA A 92 -15.91 5.07 -2.76
C ALA A 92 -14.76 4.61 -1.84
N MET A 93 -13.91 3.66 -2.25
CA MET A 93 -12.77 3.23 -1.45
C MET A 93 -11.65 4.27 -1.55
N ARG A 94 -11.10 4.65 -0.40
CA ARG A 94 -9.99 5.60 -0.28
C ARG A 94 -8.86 4.96 0.52
N VAL A 95 -7.67 5.50 0.28
CA VAL A 95 -6.45 5.07 0.95
C VAL A 95 -5.73 6.30 1.49
N LEU A 96 -5.45 6.32 2.79
CA LEU A 96 -4.57 7.31 3.42
C LEU A 96 -3.30 6.61 3.88
N VAL A 97 -2.15 7.03 3.36
CA VAL A 97 -0.85 6.56 3.83
C VAL A 97 -0.28 7.59 4.79
N LEU A 98 -0.20 7.22 6.06
CA LEU A 98 0.36 8.04 7.12
C LEU A 98 1.87 7.75 7.18
N VAL A 99 2.65 8.68 6.63
CA VAL A 99 4.11 8.56 6.66
C VAL A 99 4.59 9.10 8.00
N VAL A 100 5.11 8.22 8.86
CA VAL A 100 5.57 8.58 10.19
C VAL A 100 6.99 9.15 10.13
N ARG A 101 7.37 9.93 11.16
CA ARG A 101 8.76 10.33 11.37
C ARG A 101 9.48 9.15 12.00
N ASP A 102 10.26 8.42 11.22
CA ASP A 102 11.08 7.33 11.74
C ASP A 102 12.45 7.29 11.05
N THR A 103 13.38 6.60 11.71
CA THR A 103 14.67 6.22 11.15
C THR A 103 14.54 5.07 10.15
N GLN A 104 15.61 4.83 9.39
CA GLN A 104 15.63 3.88 8.29
C GLN A 104 15.27 2.45 8.75
N LYS A 105 14.64 1.68 7.86
CA LYS A 105 14.23 0.29 8.10
C LYS A 105 15.43 -0.59 8.49
N ASP A 106 15.35 -1.22 9.66
CA ASP A 106 16.44 -2.06 10.20
C ASP A 106 16.67 -3.35 9.38
N THR A 107 15.61 -4.03 8.94
CA THR A 107 15.72 -5.33 8.24
C THR A 107 14.92 -5.37 6.95
N SER A 108 15.55 -5.78 5.84
CA SER A 108 14.87 -5.93 4.54
C SER A 108 13.75 -6.96 4.59
N SER A 109 12.72 -6.83 3.72
CA SER A 109 11.62 -7.80 3.69
C SER A 109 12.09 -9.20 3.24
N THR A 110 13.06 -9.28 2.33
CA THR A 110 13.58 -10.56 1.80
C THR A 110 14.30 -11.36 2.86
N SER A 111 15.24 -10.73 3.58
CA SER A 111 15.95 -11.38 4.67
C SER A 111 14.99 -11.71 5.83
N GLY A 112 14.12 -10.76 6.19
CA GLY A 112 13.16 -10.94 7.27
C GLY A 112 12.20 -12.11 7.03
N MET A 113 11.56 -12.18 5.86
CA MET A 113 10.59 -13.25 5.58
C MET A 113 11.24 -14.64 5.53
N ALA A 114 12.47 -14.76 5.02
CA ALA A 114 13.20 -16.02 4.99
C ALA A 114 13.50 -16.51 6.41
N GLN A 115 13.89 -15.58 7.29
CA GLN A 115 14.14 -15.86 8.69
C GLN A 115 12.86 -16.24 9.46
N THR A 116 11.75 -15.56 9.19
CA THR A 116 10.44 -15.92 9.77
C THR A 116 10.02 -17.33 9.37
N VAL A 117 10.17 -17.71 8.10
CA VAL A 117 9.89 -19.08 7.65
C VAL A 117 10.76 -20.10 8.39
N ALA A 118 12.04 -19.78 8.62
CA ALA A 118 12.98 -20.70 9.25
C ALA A 118 12.78 -20.84 10.77
N THR A 119 12.24 -19.83 11.45
CA THR A 119 12.31 -19.75 12.93
C THR A 119 10.98 -19.55 13.64
N SER A 120 9.96 -18.97 12.98
CA SER A 120 8.65 -18.75 13.60
C SER A 120 7.80 -20.02 13.57
N ALA A 121 7.42 -20.51 14.76
CA ALA A 121 6.47 -21.61 14.90
C ALA A 121 5.06 -21.19 14.47
N LEU A 122 4.69 -19.92 14.70
CA LEU A 122 3.37 -19.38 14.35
C LEU A 122 3.16 -19.25 12.84
N MET A 123 4.24 -19.04 12.06
CA MET A 123 4.14 -18.85 10.62
C MET A 123 3.57 -20.07 9.90
N GLN A 124 3.90 -21.29 10.35
CA GLN A 124 3.39 -22.52 9.75
C GLN A 124 1.87 -22.63 9.88
N HIS A 125 1.33 -22.34 11.07
CA HIS A 125 -0.12 -22.34 11.30
C HIS A 125 -0.81 -21.21 10.52
N ARG A 126 -0.21 -20.02 10.47
CA ARG A 126 -0.74 -18.88 9.68
C ARG A 126 -0.96 -19.27 8.22
N VAL A 127 0.04 -19.89 7.58
CA VAL A 127 -0.04 -20.27 6.16
C VAL A 127 -1.01 -21.43 5.93
N ALA A 128 -0.99 -22.46 6.78
CA ALA A 128 -1.78 -23.67 6.56
C ALA A 128 -3.27 -23.50 6.91
N SER A 129 -3.60 -22.74 7.95
CA SER A 129 -4.95 -22.76 8.55
C SER A 129 -5.65 -21.41 8.58
N VAL A 130 -4.91 -20.29 8.51
CA VAL A 130 -5.52 -18.95 8.70
C VAL A 130 -5.69 -18.21 7.37
N VAL A 131 -4.60 -18.09 6.59
CA VAL A 131 -4.60 -17.30 5.35
C VAL A 131 -5.60 -17.81 4.30
N PRO A 132 -5.78 -19.13 4.05
CA PRO A 132 -6.73 -19.60 3.04
C PRO A 132 -8.16 -19.10 3.27
N ALA A 133 -8.68 -19.25 4.49
CA ALA A 133 -10.03 -18.79 4.84
C ALA A 133 -10.16 -17.26 4.78
N ARG A 134 -9.11 -16.52 5.19
CA ARG A 134 -9.10 -15.04 5.07
C ARG A 134 -9.12 -14.58 3.62
N VAL A 135 -8.40 -15.26 2.73
CA VAL A 135 -8.39 -14.94 1.30
C VAL A 135 -9.78 -15.10 0.70
N GLU A 136 -10.46 -16.22 0.98
CA GLU A 136 -11.83 -16.45 0.51
C GLU A 136 -12.80 -15.38 1.02
N ALA A 137 -12.77 -15.09 2.33
CA ALA A 137 -13.63 -14.08 2.94
C ALA A 137 -13.32 -12.66 2.42
N MET A 138 -12.04 -12.31 2.22
CA MET A 138 -11.63 -11.03 1.66
C MET A 138 -12.10 -10.86 0.21
N VAL A 139 -11.97 -11.89 -0.62
CA VAL A 139 -12.47 -11.88 -2.00
C VAL A 139 -13.98 -11.68 -2.03
N ALA A 140 -14.72 -12.36 -1.16
CA ALA A 140 -16.17 -12.18 -1.03
C ALA A 140 -16.52 -10.75 -0.60
N ALA A 141 -15.85 -10.21 0.42
CA ALA A 141 -16.07 -8.86 0.92
C ALA A 141 -15.80 -7.79 -0.16
N ILE A 142 -14.72 -7.92 -0.92
CA ILE A 142 -14.39 -7.01 -2.03
C ILE A 142 -15.50 -7.04 -3.10
N LYS A 143 -15.94 -8.24 -3.51
CA LYS A 143 -17.00 -8.38 -4.52
C LYS A 143 -18.33 -7.80 -4.04
N ALA A 144 -18.65 -7.97 -2.76
CA ALA A 144 -19.87 -7.45 -2.14
C ALA A 144 -19.79 -5.97 -1.73
N ARG A 145 -18.61 -5.33 -1.80
CA ARG A 145 -18.33 -4.00 -1.23
C ARG A 145 -18.66 -3.92 0.27
N ASP A 146 -18.45 -5.04 0.96
CA ASP A 146 -18.62 -5.18 2.40
C ASP A 146 -17.39 -4.60 3.11
N PHE A 147 -17.42 -3.29 3.34
CA PHE A 147 -16.36 -2.58 4.05
C PHE A 147 -16.12 -3.13 5.46
N PRO A 148 -17.15 -3.45 6.28
CA PRO A 148 -16.96 -4.01 7.62
C PRO A 148 -16.09 -5.27 7.62
N THR A 149 -16.44 -6.26 6.81
CA THR A 149 -15.69 -7.52 6.71
C THR A 149 -14.29 -7.29 6.13
N PHE A 150 -14.19 -6.44 5.09
CA PHE A 150 -12.90 -6.03 4.52
C PHE A 150 -11.98 -5.41 5.59
N ALA A 151 -12.52 -4.50 6.40
CA ALA A 151 -11.78 -3.75 7.40
C ALA A 151 -11.28 -4.65 8.52
N GLU A 152 -12.14 -5.54 9.03
CA GLU A 152 -11.76 -6.48 10.09
C GLU A 152 -10.67 -7.45 9.62
N ILE A 153 -10.82 -8.04 8.43
CA ILE A 153 -9.81 -8.97 7.89
C ILE A 153 -8.49 -8.23 7.67
N THR A 154 -8.53 -7.01 7.11
CA THR A 154 -7.33 -6.19 6.87
C THR A 154 -6.56 -5.94 8.17
N MET A 155 -7.23 -5.48 9.21
CA MET A 155 -6.59 -5.20 10.51
C MET A 155 -6.08 -6.47 11.19
N ARG A 156 -6.85 -7.56 11.17
CA ARG A 156 -6.45 -8.84 11.77
C ARG A 156 -5.27 -9.46 11.03
N ASP A 157 -5.21 -9.36 9.70
CA ASP A 157 -4.12 -9.91 8.91
C ASP A 157 -2.83 -9.11 9.06
N SER A 158 -2.93 -7.78 9.10
CA SER A 158 -1.78 -6.93 9.43
C SER A 158 -1.23 -7.26 10.82
N ASN A 159 -2.09 -7.34 11.85
CA ASN A 159 -1.64 -7.66 13.21
C ASN A 159 -0.99 -9.04 13.28
N GLN A 160 -1.54 -10.05 12.61
CA GLN A 160 -0.95 -11.39 12.62
C GLN A 160 0.35 -11.48 11.81
N PHE A 161 0.50 -10.68 10.75
CA PHE A 161 1.78 -10.53 10.06
C PHE A 161 2.86 -10.01 11.01
N HIS A 162 2.60 -8.94 11.76
CA HIS A 162 3.57 -8.44 12.75
C HIS A 162 3.78 -9.39 13.92
N ALA A 163 2.77 -10.17 14.31
CA ALA A 163 2.94 -11.21 15.35
C ALA A 163 3.90 -12.33 14.93
N VAL A 164 3.87 -12.78 13.67
CA VAL A 164 4.86 -13.78 13.19
C VAL A 164 6.26 -13.17 13.02
N CYS A 165 6.35 -11.86 12.78
CA CYS A 165 7.62 -11.13 12.82
C CYS A 165 8.20 -11.08 14.25
N GLU A 166 7.36 -10.84 15.26
CA GLU A 166 7.77 -10.88 16.67
C GLU A 166 8.14 -12.31 17.14
N ASP A 167 7.52 -13.34 16.58
CA ASP A 167 7.83 -14.78 16.85
C ASP A 167 9.08 -15.28 16.10
N THR A 168 9.65 -14.48 15.18
CA THR A 168 10.91 -14.80 14.49
C THR A 168 12.10 -14.74 15.46
N TYR A 169 13.19 -15.48 15.22
CA TYR A 169 14.40 -15.41 16.06
C TYR A 169 15.67 -15.06 15.28
N PRO A 170 16.41 -13.98 15.66
CA PRO A 170 15.96 -12.87 16.50
C PRO A 170 14.68 -12.19 15.98
N PRO A 171 13.90 -11.54 16.88
CA PRO A 171 12.61 -10.94 16.53
C PRO A 171 12.76 -9.79 15.55
N LEU A 172 11.79 -9.67 14.66
CA LEU A 172 11.68 -8.59 13.69
C LEU A 172 10.66 -7.57 14.18
N THR A 173 11.06 -6.32 14.34
CA THR A 173 10.17 -5.23 14.75
C THR A 173 10.07 -4.20 13.63
N TYR A 174 8.90 -4.12 13.00
CA TYR A 174 8.60 -3.11 11.96
C TYR A 174 7.74 -1.97 12.48
N MET A 175 6.83 -2.27 13.40
CA MET A 175 5.93 -1.29 14.01
C MET A 175 6.61 -0.60 15.20
N ASN A 176 6.49 0.73 15.25
CA ASN A 176 6.97 1.53 16.37
C ASN A 176 5.80 2.05 17.23
N ASP A 177 6.08 2.92 18.20
CA ASP A 177 5.05 3.48 19.08
C ASP A 177 4.03 4.35 18.34
N THR A 178 4.44 5.05 17.29
CA THR A 178 3.53 5.78 16.40
C THR A 178 2.61 4.82 15.66
N SER A 179 3.11 3.68 15.16
CA SER A 179 2.28 2.64 14.54
C SER A 179 1.22 2.11 15.52
N ARG A 180 1.61 1.84 16.77
CA ARG A 180 0.68 1.40 17.84
C ARG A 180 -0.33 2.49 18.20
N ALA A 181 0.08 3.76 18.18
CA ALA A 181 -0.79 4.90 18.39
C ALA A 181 -1.84 5.06 17.27
N VAL A 182 -1.45 4.84 16.02
CA VAL A 182 -2.39 4.82 14.88
C VAL A 182 -3.42 3.68 15.01
N ARG A 183 -3.02 2.49 15.50
CA ARG A 183 -3.98 1.41 15.77
C ARG A 183 -5.05 1.81 16.78
N ARG A 184 -4.63 2.46 17.88
CA ARG A 184 -5.56 2.99 18.89
C ARG A 184 -6.47 4.08 18.32
N PHE A 185 -5.91 4.97 17.48
CA PHE A 185 -6.67 5.99 16.76
C PHE A 185 -7.79 5.38 15.91
N CYS A 186 -7.48 4.37 15.09
CA CYS A 186 -8.46 3.71 14.23
C CYS A 186 -9.55 3.00 15.02
N HIS A 187 -9.18 2.24 16.06
CA HIS A 187 -10.16 1.57 16.91
C HIS A 187 -11.06 2.58 17.64
N ARG A 188 -10.49 3.67 18.15
CA ARG A 188 -11.27 4.76 18.77
C ARG A 188 -12.25 5.41 17.80
N TYR A 189 -11.83 5.67 16.56
CA TYR A 189 -12.73 6.19 15.53
C TYR A 189 -13.87 5.21 15.23
N ASN A 190 -13.58 3.92 15.13
CA ASN A 190 -14.60 2.89 14.93
C ASN A 190 -15.57 2.80 16.13
N ASP A 191 -15.04 2.79 17.36
CA ASP A 191 -15.81 2.70 18.60
C ASP A 191 -16.75 3.90 18.81
N PHE A 192 -16.33 5.10 18.40
CA PHE A 192 -17.17 6.31 18.44
C PHE A 192 -18.45 6.14 17.64
N HIS A 193 -18.39 5.45 16.50
CA HIS A 193 -19.57 5.17 15.69
C HIS A 193 -20.47 4.08 16.28
N GLY A 194 -20.03 3.43 17.38
CA GLY A 194 -20.79 2.53 18.23
C GLY A 194 -19.95 1.30 18.63
N PRO A 195 -20.08 0.76 19.85
CA PRO A 195 -19.32 -0.41 20.33
C PRO A 195 -19.63 -1.74 19.61
N ARG A 196 -20.53 -1.70 18.61
CA ARG A 196 -20.86 -2.78 17.65
C ARG A 196 -21.07 -2.23 16.24
N ALA A 197 -20.65 -0.99 16.00
CA ALA A 197 -20.77 -0.41 14.69
C ALA A 197 -19.78 -1.09 13.75
N GLU A 198 -20.24 -1.25 12.54
CA GLU A 198 -19.43 -1.62 11.40
C GLU A 198 -18.16 -0.73 11.33
N PRO A 199 -16.94 -1.32 11.30
CA PRO A 199 -15.71 -0.55 11.18
C PRO A 199 -15.78 0.44 10.02
N ARG A 200 -15.29 1.67 10.22
CA ARG A 200 -15.25 2.72 9.21
C ARG A 200 -13.85 3.06 8.70
N VAL A 201 -12.84 2.72 9.50
CA VAL A 201 -11.44 2.79 9.11
C VAL A 201 -10.74 1.48 9.45
N ALA A 202 -9.90 1.02 8.53
CA ALA A 202 -9.05 -0.13 8.70
C ALA A 202 -7.59 0.29 8.54
N TYR A 203 -6.71 -0.18 9.41
CA TYR A 203 -5.27 -0.02 9.25
C TYR A 203 -4.63 -1.29 8.71
N THR A 204 -3.55 -1.11 7.96
CA THR A 204 -2.56 -2.15 7.68
C THR A 204 -1.16 -1.55 7.67
N PHE A 205 -0.18 -2.38 8.02
CA PHE A 205 1.23 -2.05 8.11
C PHE A 205 2.02 -3.12 7.38
N ASP A 206 2.85 -2.69 6.43
CA ASP A 206 3.83 -3.55 5.75
C ASP A 206 5.10 -3.72 6.61
N ALA A 207 6.21 -4.06 5.99
CA ALA A 207 7.53 -4.16 6.63
C ALA A 207 8.14 -2.77 6.90
N GLY A 208 7.47 -1.97 7.73
CA GLY A 208 7.86 -0.65 8.19
C GLY A 208 6.77 0.01 9.06
N PRO A 209 7.04 1.20 9.61
CA PRO A 209 6.18 1.81 10.62
C PRO A 209 4.99 2.61 10.04
N ASN A 210 5.00 2.87 8.73
CA ASN A 210 3.97 3.66 8.05
C ASN A 210 2.64 2.92 8.02
N ALA A 211 1.57 3.64 8.35
CA ALA A 211 0.22 3.08 8.32
C ALA A 211 -0.43 3.34 6.97
N CYS A 212 -1.03 2.30 6.38
CA CYS A 212 -1.96 2.44 5.28
C CYS A 212 -3.38 2.29 5.84
N LEU A 213 -4.20 3.31 5.70
CA LEU A 213 -5.58 3.30 6.15
C LEU A 213 -6.50 3.11 4.95
N TYR A 214 -7.40 2.14 5.02
CA TYR A 214 -8.55 2.03 4.15
C TYR A 214 -9.78 2.60 4.85
N LEU A 215 -10.58 3.33 4.10
CA LEU A 215 -11.82 3.98 4.53
C LEU A 215 -12.66 4.33 3.32
N LEU A 216 -13.92 4.69 3.54
CA LEU A 216 -14.78 5.19 2.47
C LEU A 216 -14.71 6.72 2.37
N ASP A 217 -15.08 7.28 1.22
CA ASP A 217 -15.05 8.73 0.92
C ASP A 217 -15.59 9.60 2.06
N ARG A 218 -16.72 9.20 2.64
CA ARG A 218 -17.40 9.90 3.73
C ARG A 218 -16.56 10.07 5.00
N ASP A 219 -15.58 9.18 5.21
CA ASP A 219 -14.76 9.11 6.41
C ASP A 219 -13.40 9.81 6.21
N VAL A 220 -13.05 10.22 4.98
CA VAL A 220 -11.76 10.90 4.69
C VAL A 220 -11.64 12.24 5.41
N ALA A 221 -12.60 13.15 5.22
CA ALA A 221 -12.54 14.48 5.83
C ALA A 221 -12.55 14.44 7.37
N PRO A 222 -13.43 13.67 8.05
CA PRO A 222 -13.37 13.50 9.50
C PRO A 222 -12.02 12.97 10.00
N VAL A 223 -11.48 11.94 9.35
CA VAL A 223 -10.19 11.33 9.75
C VAL A 223 -9.04 12.32 9.58
N LEU A 224 -8.96 13.02 8.44
CA LEU A 224 -7.91 14.02 8.22
C LEU A 224 -8.03 15.20 9.20
N ALA A 225 -9.24 15.67 9.49
CA ALA A 225 -9.45 16.74 10.47
C ALA A 225 -9.03 16.31 11.89
N LEU A 226 -9.30 15.05 12.30
CA LEU A 226 -8.81 14.51 13.57
C LEU A 226 -7.29 14.39 13.59
N LEU A 227 -6.65 13.93 12.51
CA LEU A 227 -5.19 13.88 12.41
C LEU A 227 -4.57 15.28 12.51
N GLY A 228 -5.20 16.30 11.90
CA GLY A 228 -4.78 17.70 11.99
C GLY A 228 -4.80 18.27 13.41
N ARG A 229 -5.56 17.67 14.35
CA ARG A 229 -5.51 18.06 15.77
C ARG A 229 -4.18 17.68 16.44
N TYR A 230 -3.52 16.62 15.96
CA TYR A 230 -2.26 16.12 16.51
C TYR A 230 -1.03 16.65 15.75
N HIS A 231 -1.21 17.25 14.58
CA HIS A 231 -0.12 17.82 13.79
C HIS A 231 -0.53 19.18 13.22
N LYS A 232 -0.05 20.24 13.87
CA LYS A 232 -0.20 21.60 13.35
C LYS A 232 0.54 21.67 12.01
N ASP A 233 -0.15 22.07 10.95
CA ASP A 233 0.37 22.09 9.56
C ASP A 233 0.53 20.70 8.92
N LEU A 234 -0.40 19.78 9.19
CA LEU A 234 -0.47 18.48 8.52
C LEU A 234 -0.49 18.62 6.99
N VAL A 235 0.63 18.26 6.35
CA VAL A 235 0.72 18.21 4.90
C VAL A 235 0.00 16.97 4.37
N VAL A 236 -0.99 17.16 3.50
CA VAL A 236 -1.63 16.09 2.75
C VAL A 236 -1.24 16.21 1.28
N LYS A 237 -0.71 15.13 0.71
CA LYS A 237 -0.30 15.01 -0.70
C LYS A 237 -1.25 14.05 -1.42
N GLY A 238 -1.51 14.22 -2.72
CA GLY A 238 -2.33 13.26 -3.46
C GLY A 238 -2.75 13.74 -4.84
N SER A 239 -2.98 12.80 -5.75
CA SER A 239 -3.46 13.06 -7.11
C SER A 239 -4.99 12.95 -7.19
N GLY A 240 -5.66 14.07 -7.48
CA GLY A 240 -7.07 14.10 -7.89
C GLY A 240 -8.05 14.78 -6.91
N ASP A 241 -9.10 15.35 -7.49
CA ASP A 241 -10.16 16.14 -6.89
C ASP A 241 -10.71 15.54 -5.58
N GLY A 242 -10.53 16.26 -4.46
CA GLY A 242 -11.20 15.95 -3.19
C GLY A 242 -10.31 15.75 -1.97
N VAL A 243 -9.04 16.12 -2.00
CA VAL A 243 -8.19 16.12 -0.80
C VAL A 243 -8.23 17.49 -0.14
N VAL A 244 -9.29 17.77 0.62
CA VAL A 244 -9.32 18.96 1.45
C VAL A 244 -9.97 18.62 2.78
N ALA A 245 -9.15 18.51 3.82
CA ALA A 245 -9.62 18.64 5.20
C ALA A 245 -9.99 20.10 5.50
N ASP A 246 -9.52 21.06 4.70
CA ASP A 246 -9.76 22.49 4.91
C ASP A 246 -11.25 22.79 4.96
N GLY A 247 -11.67 23.37 6.07
CA GLY A 247 -13.06 23.75 6.31
C GLY A 247 -13.95 22.61 6.82
N TYR A 248 -13.48 21.36 6.95
CA TYR A 248 -14.27 20.33 7.62
C TYR A 248 -14.35 20.62 9.12
N VAL A 249 -15.57 20.88 9.61
CA VAL A 249 -15.83 21.11 11.03
C VAL A 249 -16.17 19.77 11.69
N LEU A 250 -15.32 19.32 12.60
CA LEU A 250 -15.58 18.11 13.38
C LEU A 250 -16.86 18.24 14.21
N PRO A 251 -17.74 17.22 14.21
CA PRO A 251 -18.84 17.16 15.17
C PRO A 251 -18.31 17.34 16.60
N PRO A 252 -18.94 18.18 17.45
CA PRO A 252 -18.44 18.46 18.80
C PRO A 252 -18.22 17.20 19.65
N GLU A 253 -19.13 16.22 19.54
CA GLU A 253 -19.02 14.93 20.24
C GLU A 253 -17.80 14.13 19.79
N LEU A 254 -17.50 14.12 18.49
CA LEU A 254 -16.33 13.43 17.94
C LEU A 254 -15.03 14.12 18.37
N ALA A 255 -15.00 15.46 18.32
CA ALA A 255 -13.85 16.22 18.80
C ALA A 255 -13.59 15.96 20.29
N LYS A 256 -14.64 16.06 21.13
CA LYS A 256 -14.54 15.78 22.56
C LYS A 256 -14.06 14.36 22.85
N HIS A 257 -14.56 13.37 22.11
CA HIS A 257 -14.17 11.97 22.27
C HIS A 257 -12.65 11.74 22.10
N PHE A 258 -12.02 12.45 21.17
CA PHE A 258 -10.57 12.39 20.93
C PHE A 258 -9.74 13.34 21.81
N ASP A 259 -10.34 14.41 22.34
CA ASP A 259 -9.69 15.32 23.29
C ASP A 259 -9.58 14.69 24.69
N ASP A 260 -10.62 14.03 25.15
CA ASP A 260 -10.64 13.32 26.45
C ASP A 260 -9.62 12.16 26.47
N ASN A 261 -9.29 11.63 25.29
CA ASN A 261 -8.36 10.53 25.13
C ASN A 261 -7.48 10.80 23.90
N PRO A 262 -6.30 11.42 24.04
CA PRO A 262 -5.37 11.58 22.93
C PRO A 262 -4.75 10.23 22.53
N CYS A 263 -4.64 9.98 21.22
CA CYS A 263 -4.05 8.73 20.68
C CYS A 263 -2.61 8.90 20.21
N LEU A 264 -2.34 9.99 19.47
CA LEU A 264 -1.11 10.22 18.72
C LEU A 264 -0.23 11.24 19.44
N PRO A 265 1.10 11.04 19.48
CA PRO A 265 2.03 12.08 19.90
C PRO A 265 1.98 13.28 18.94
N PRO A 266 2.22 14.50 19.42
CA PRO A 266 2.39 15.66 18.55
C PRO A 266 3.45 15.40 17.47
N ASP A 267 3.14 15.80 16.24
CA ASP A 267 4.06 15.74 15.08
C ASP A 267 4.59 14.35 14.70
N ALA A 268 3.99 13.27 15.21
CA ALA A 268 4.40 11.89 14.92
C ALA A 268 4.24 11.50 13.44
N ILE A 269 3.30 12.14 12.73
CA ILE A 269 3.06 11.95 11.30
C ILE A 269 3.78 13.07 10.54
N ARG A 270 4.61 12.71 9.56
CA ARG A 270 5.38 13.65 8.74
C ARG A 270 4.51 14.30 7.65
N TYR A 271 3.70 13.50 6.97
CA TYR A 271 2.70 13.91 5.99
C TYR A 271 1.78 12.72 5.69
N VAL A 272 0.63 12.99 5.08
CA VAL A 272 -0.32 11.97 4.61
C VAL A 272 -0.31 11.95 3.09
N ILE A 273 -0.37 10.77 2.49
CA ILE A 273 -0.71 10.62 1.07
C ILE A 273 -2.16 10.16 0.98
N SER A 274 -3.02 10.93 0.31
CA SER A 274 -4.40 10.56 0.04
C SER A 274 -4.54 10.09 -1.39
N THR A 275 -5.10 8.90 -1.59
CA THR A 275 -5.28 8.29 -2.90
C THR A 275 -6.50 7.36 -2.93
N ARG A 276 -6.70 6.69 -4.06
CA ARG A 276 -7.83 5.78 -4.32
C ARG A 276 -7.35 4.53 -5.06
N VAL A 277 -8.26 3.58 -5.24
CA VAL A 277 -8.01 2.40 -6.08
C VAL A 277 -7.69 2.84 -7.51
N GLY A 278 -6.56 2.38 -8.04
CA GLY A 278 -6.00 2.82 -9.32
C GLY A 278 -6.01 1.74 -10.40
N ALA A 279 -5.80 2.17 -11.64
CA ALA A 279 -5.58 1.27 -12.78
C ALA A 279 -4.22 0.57 -12.71
N GLY A 280 -4.01 -0.42 -13.59
CA GLY A 280 -2.71 -1.06 -13.77
C GLY A 280 -1.71 -0.17 -14.51
N PRO A 281 -0.54 -0.71 -14.91
CA PRO A 281 0.48 0.04 -15.64
C PRO A 281 -0.08 0.63 -16.94
N GLN A 282 0.41 1.81 -17.29
CA GLN A 282 0.00 2.55 -18.48
C GLN A 282 1.22 2.87 -19.34
N LEU A 283 1.01 2.96 -20.65
CA LEU A 283 1.97 3.62 -21.52
C LEU A 283 1.77 5.13 -21.39
N MET A 284 2.87 5.86 -21.26
CA MET A 284 2.83 7.32 -21.29
C MET A 284 2.52 7.74 -22.73
N PRO A 285 1.55 8.66 -22.95
CA PRO A 285 1.13 9.04 -24.29
C PRO A 285 2.09 10.02 -24.97
N ASP A 286 2.92 10.72 -24.20
CA ASP A 286 3.82 11.77 -24.68
C ASP A 286 5.30 11.35 -24.54
N GLU A 287 6.06 11.51 -25.63
CA GLU A 287 7.51 11.29 -25.65
C GLU A 287 8.26 12.26 -24.73
N SER A 288 7.68 13.43 -24.40
CA SER A 288 8.26 14.38 -23.46
C SER A 288 8.40 13.82 -22.03
N GLU A 289 7.64 12.77 -21.71
CA GLU A 289 7.73 12.05 -20.42
C GLU A 289 8.78 10.94 -20.44
N CYS A 290 9.46 10.73 -21.57
CA CYS A 290 10.56 9.77 -21.67
C CYS A 290 11.74 10.21 -20.81
N LEU A 291 12.21 9.29 -19.96
CA LEU A 291 13.37 9.52 -19.09
C LEU A 291 14.71 9.43 -19.82
N LEU A 292 14.70 9.00 -21.09
CA LEU A 292 15.88 8.90 -21.95
C LEU A 292 15.75 9.85 -23.14
N ASN A 293 16.84 10.54 -23.49
CA ASN A 293 16.93 11.35 -24.69
C ASN A 293 17.14 10.47 -25.95
N ALA A 294 17.21 11.10 -27.13
CA ALA A 294 17.39 10.40 -28.41
C ALA A 294 18.69 9.58 -28.49
N GLU A 295 19.73 9.97 -27.76
CA GLU A 295 21.00 9.25 -27.66
C GLU A 295 20.98 8.14 -26.59
N GLY A 296 19.85 7.96 -25.90
CA GLY A 296 19.64 6.95 -24.87
C GLY A 296 20.32 7.27 -23.54
N TYR A 297 20.62 8.53 -23.24
CA TYR A 297 21.10 8.99 -21.92
C TYR A 297 19.93 9.55 -21.11
N GLU A 298 20.07 9.54 -19.79
CA GLU A 298 19.08 10.15 -18.90
C GLU A 298 18.89 11.62 -19.27
N CYS A 299 17.65 12.02 -19.50
CA CYS A 299 17.31 13.42 -19.65
C CYS A 299 17.75 14.15 -18.36
N MET A 300 18.79 15.00 -18.42
CA MET A 300 19.12 15.90 -17.31
C MET A 300 17.94 16.84 -17.11
N LEU A 301 17.01 16.47 -16.24
CA LEU A 301 15.99 17.38 -15.76
C LEU A 301 16.70 18.44 -14.90
N LEU A 302 17.04 19.57 -15.53
CA LEU A 302 17.05 20.87 -14.84
C LEU A 302 15.83 20.88 -13.93
N ALA A 303 16.04 21.11 -12.63
CA ALA A 303 15.02 21.08 -11.61
C ALA A 303 13.79 21.90 -12.04
N VAL A 304 12.77 21.22 -12.57
CA VAL A 304 11.46 21.83 -12.80
C VAL A 304 10.66 21.61 -11.51
N SER A 305 10.31 22.76 -10.93
CA SER A 305 9.50 22.98 -9.75
C SER A 305 8.42 21.91 -9.51
N PRO A 306 8.18 21.49 -8.26
CA PRO A 306 7.12 20.54 -7.95
C PRO A 306 5.76 21.17 -8.31
N MET A 307 5.11 20.68 -9.36
CA MET A 307 3.66 20.75 -9.42
C MET A 307 3.12 19.65 -8.50
N LEU A 308 2.49 20.13 -7.43
CA LEU A 308 1.70 19.38 -6.47
C LEU A 308 0.42 18.83 -7.12
#